data_AF-W0EPJ8-F1
#
_entry.id   AF-W0EPJ8-F1
#
_cell.length_a   1.000
_cell.length_b   1.000
_cell.length_c   1.000
_cell.angle_alpha   90.00
_cell.angle_beta   90.00
_cell.angle_gamma   90.00
#
_symmetry.space_group_name_H-M   'P 1'
#
loop_
_entity.id
_entity.type
_entity.pdbx_description
1 polymer ?
#
loop_
_entity_poly.entity_id
_entity_poly.type
_entity_poly.pdbx_seq_one_letter_code
_entity_poly.pdbx_strand_id
1 'polypeptide(L)'
;MTILLTIVTLGFYQWYLIHAFAKETNLVCKDDGKKTSGLVVYILLTVITLGIYGIVWWCMWINRCNGYLSRNGKPEGLQVSTYLLTLFLLGWLTLGIMYLVVFCKQLYLQNAVNQTYNELNNL
;
A
#
# COMPACT_ATOMS: atom_id res chain seq x y z
N MET A 1 4.36 -0.89 16.24
CA MET A 1 4.61 0.55 16.51
C MET A 1 3.72 1.49 15.70
N THR A 2 3.42 1.19 14.44
CA THR A 2 2.59 1.99 13.52
C THR A 2 1.15 2.25 13.98
N ILE A 3 0.54 1.26 14.63
CA ILE A 3 -0.85 1.35 15.14
C ILE A 3 -0.93 2.31 16.34
N LEU A 4 0.04 2.25 17.25
CA LEU A 4 0.16 3.18 18.38
C LEU A 4 0.35 4.62 17.90
N LEU A 5 1.25 4.84 16.93
CA LEU A 5 1.48 6.16 16.34
C LEU A 5 0.24 6.71 15.63
N THR A 6 -0.56 5.85 14.98
CA THR A 6 -1.81 6.28 14.34
C THR A 6 -2.83 6.77 15.37
N ILE A 7 -2.93 6.10 16.53
CA ILE A 7 -3.82 6.51 17.63
C ILE A 7 -3.32 7.81 18.28
N VAL A 8 -2.01 7.91 18.55
CA VAL A 8 -1.38 9.08 19.17
C VAL A 8 -1.44 10.33 18.28
N THR A 9 -1.37 10.15 16.96
CA THR A 9 -1.44 11.25 15.98
C THR A 9 -2.85 11.53 15.45
N LEU A 10 -3.89 10.93 16.05
CA LEU A 10 -5.28 11.04 15.59
C LEU A 10 -5.44 10.80 14.07
N GLY A 11 -4.69 9.84 13.50
CA GLY A 11 -4.79 9.48 12.09
C GLY A 11 -3.89 10.28 11.14
N PHE A 12 -3.18 11.32 11.59
CA PHE A 12 -2.21 12.05 10.74
C PHE A 12 -1.10 11.15 10.18
N TYR A 13 -0.69 10.13 10.94
CA TYR A 13 0.36 9.21 10.52
C TYR A 13 -0.02 8.36 9.28
N GLN A 14 -1.31 8.07 9.07
CA GLN A 14 -1.76 7.32 7.88
C GLN A 14 -1.50 8.08 6.59
N TRP A 15 -1.67 9.40 6.63
CA TRP A 15 -1.33 10.29 5.52
C TRP A 15 0.17 10.22 5.21
N TYR A 16 1.02 10.36 6.23
CA TYR A 16 2.46 10.23 6.05
C TYR A 16 2.86 8.88 5.43
N LEU A 17 2.26 7.77 5.86
CA LEU A 17 2.52 6.45 5.28
C LEU A 17 2.18 6.35 3.80
N ILE A 18 1.02 6.88 3.37
CA ILE A 18 0.63 6.87 1.96
C ILE A 18 1.64 7.66 1.12
N HIS A 19 2.12 8.80 1.63
CA HIS A 19 3.17 9.57 0.97
C HIS A 19 4.48 8.78 0.85
N ALA A 20 4.92 8.17 1.95
CA ALA A 20 6.13 7.37 1.99
C ALA A 20 6.03 6.17 1.02
N PHE A 21 4.93 5.42 1.05
CA PHE A 21 4.69 4.31 0.12
C PHE A 21 4.71 4.76 -1.34
N ALA A 22 4.05 5.87 -1.68
CA ALA A 22 4.08 6.40 -3.04
C ALA A 22 5.50 6.74 -3.51
N LYS A 23 6.30 7.37 -2.63
CA LYS A 23 7.67 7.79 -2.92
C LYS A 23 8.61 6.58 -3.09
N GLU A 24 8.58 5.65 -2.15
CA GLU A 24 9.40 4.44 -2.15
C GLU A 24 9.06 3.55 -3.35
N THR A 25 7.78 3.27 -3.61
CA THR A 25 7.39 2.48 -4.79
C THR A 25 7.78 3.16 -6.11
N ASN A 26 7.76 4.49 -6.20
CA ASN A 26 8.24 5.20 -7.39
C ASN A 26 9.77 5.13 -7.57
N LEU A 27 10.52 5.05 -6.46
CA LEU A 27 11.97 4.87 -6.50
C LEU A 27 12.34 3.44 -6.92
N VAL A 28 11.70 2.44 -6.30
CA VAL A 28 11.98 1.03 -6.52
C VAL A 28 11.46 0.55 -7.88
N CYS A 29 10.23 0.93 -8.25
CA CYS A 29 9.62 0.58 -9.54
C CYS A 29 9.86 1.64 -10.62
N LYS A 30 11.01 2.34 -10.61
CA LYS A 30 11.33 3.37 -11.61
C LYS A 30 11.40 2.80 -13.04
N ASP A 31 11.79 1.54 -13.16
CA ASP A 31 11.91 0.80 -14.42
C ASP A 31 10.55 0.52 -15.11
N ASP A 32 9.45 0.52 -14.34
CA ASP A 32 8.09 0.26 -14.87
C ASP A 32 7.50 1.40 -15.73
N GLY A 33 8.18 2.55 -15.83
CA GLY A 33 7.71 3.71 -16.59
C GLY A 33 6.44 4.38 -16.05
N LYS A 34 5.84 3.85 -14.97
CA LYS A 34 4.61 4.35 -14.35
C LYS A 34 4.93 5.21 -13.13
N LYS A 35 4.20 6.31 -12.91
CA LYS A 35 4.31 7.13 -11.69
C LYS A 35 3.08 6.92 -10.80
N THR A 36 3.29 6.52 -9.56
CA THR A 36 2.26 6.49 -8.52
C THR A 36 1.99 7.93 -8.08
N SER A 37 0.75 8.38 -8.22
CA SER A 37 0.32 9.72 -7.83
C SER A 37 0.65 9.99 -6.36
N GLY A 38 1.27 11.13 -6.08
CA GLY A 38 1.61 11.56 -4.72
C GLY A 38 0.38 11.86 -3.86
N LEU A 39 0.61 12.04 -2.56
CA LEU A 39 -0.43 12.23 -1.54
C LEU A 39 -1.46 13.33 -1.86
N VAL A 40 -1.03 14.45 -2.43
CA VAL A 40 -1.92 15.58 -2.76
C VAL A 40 -2.92 15.20 -3.86
N VAL A 41 -2.44 14.52 -4.90
CA VAL A 41 -3.28 14.03 -6.01
C VAL A 41 -4.20 12.91 -5.52
N TYR A 42 -3.71 12.06 -4.61
CA TYR A 42 -4.50 11.04 -3.95
C TYR A 42 -5.69 11.63 -3.19
N ILE A 43 -5.45 12.62 -2.33
CA ILE A 43 -6.51 13.33 -1.58
C ILE A 43 -7.52 13.95 -2.53
N LEU A 44 -7.03 14.73 -3.49
CA LEU A 44 -7.87 15.53 -4.38
C LEU A 44 -8.78 14.62 -5.21
N LEU A 45 -8.22 13.58 -5.83
CA LEU A 45 -9.01 12.64 -6.62
C LEU A 45 -9.92 11.76 -5.76
N THR A 46 -9.51 11.41 -4.54
CA THR A 46 -10.38 10.65 -3.62
C THR A 46 -11.59 11.48 -3.21
N VAL A 47 -11.42 12.78 -2.94
CA VAL A 47 -12.54 13.68 -2.62
C VAL A 47 -13.45 13.88 -3.83
N ILE A 48 -12.89 14.09 -5.02
CA ILE A 48 -13.67 14.29 -6.27
C ILE A 48 -14.46 13.02 -6.65
N THR A 49 -13.87 11.84 -6.47
CA THR A 49 -14.47 10.55 -6.86
C THR A 49 -15.24 9.87 -5.73
N LEU A 50 -15.56 10.59 -4.64
CA LEU A 50 -16.29 10.06 -3.49
C LEU A 50 -15.66 8.78 -2.91
N GLY A 51 -14.33 8.74 -2.81
CA GLY A 51 -13.60 7.62 -2.22
C GLY A 51 -13.18 6.51 -3.19
N ILE A 52 -13.74 6.45 -4.40
CA ILE A 52 -13.48 5.37 -5.35
C ILE A 52 -12.02 5.36 -5.80
N TYR A 53 -11.46 6.53 -6.09
CA TYR A 53 -10.04 6.65 -6.47
C TYR A 53 -9.11 6.10 -5.39
N GLY A 54 -9.46 6.25 -4.12
CA GLY A 54 -8.66 5.73 -3.01
C GLY A 54 -8.51 4.21 -3.08
N ILE A 55 -9.58 3.50 -3.42
CA ILE A 55 -9.60 2.04 -3.58
C ILE A 55 -8.74 1.63 -4.79
N VAL A 56 -8.96 2.29 -5.93
CA VAL A 56 -8.23 2.00 -7.17
C VAL A 56 -6.73 2.23 -6.98
N TRP A 57 -6.34 3.29 -6.27
CA TRP A 57 -4.94 3.58 -5.96
C TRP A 57 -4.28 2.46 -5.16
N TRP A 58 -4.96 1.94 -4.12
CA TRP A 58 -4.44 0.80 -3.34
C TRP A 58 -4.29 -0.45 -4.21
N CYS A 59 -5.27 -0.74 -5.07
CA CYS A 59 -5.18 -1.86 -6.01
C CYS A 59 -3.98 -1.73 -6.97
N MET A 60 -3.79 -0.54 -7.54
CA MET A 60 -2.65 -0.25 -8.42
C MET A 60 -1.32 -0.39 -7.67
N TRP A 61 -1.22 0.15 -6.46
CA TRP A 61 -0.03 0.05 -5.63
C TRP A 61 0.33 -1.40 -5.29
N ILE A 62 -0.64 -2.20 -4.83
CA ILE A 62 -0.45 -3.64 -4.55
C ILE A 62 0.07 -4.37 -5.78
N ASN A 63 -0.56 -4.14 -6.93
CA ASN A 63 -0.18 -4.81 -8.18
C ASN A 63 1.25 -4.46 -8.62
N ARG A 64 1.69 -3.22 -8.39
CA ARG A 64 3.07 -2.80 -8.68
C ARG A 64 4.09 -3.44 -7.74
N CYS A 65 3.80 -3.47 -6.45
CA CYS A 65 4.66 -4.11 -5.46
C CYS A 65 4.81 -5.61 -5.72
N ASN A 66 3.71 -6.32 -6.01
CA ASN A 66 3.79 -7.74 -6.37
C ASN A 66 4.48 -7.95 -7.72
N GLY A 67 4.22 -7.11 -8.73
CA GLY A 67 4.92 -7.17 -10.01
C GLY A 67 6.43 -7.04 -9.87
N TYR A 68 6.90 -6.15 -8.97
CA TYR A 68 8.30 -6.02 -8.64
C TYR A 68 8.86 -7.26 -7.93
N LEU A 69 8.17 -7.79 -6.92
CA LEU A 69 8.61 -9.01 -6.22
C LEU A 69 8.67 -10.21 -7.15
N SER A 70 7.66 -10.38 -8.00
CA SER A 70 7.55 -11.46 -8.99
C SER A 70 8.69 -11.41 -10.01
N ARG A 71 9.05 -10.22 -10.52
CA ARG A 71 10.21 -10.04 -11.41
C ARG A 71 11.54 -10.38 -10.76
N ASN A 72 11.64 -10.18 -9.45
CA ASN A 72 12.83 -10.50 -8.66
C ASN A 72 12.78 -11.91 -8.04
N GLY A 73 11.82 -12.77 -8.43
CA GLY A 73 11.72 -14.15 -7.96
C GLY A 73 11.37 -14.31 -6.48
N LYS A 74 10.81 -13.28 -5.84
CA LYS A 74 10.41 -13.29 -4.42
C LYS A 74 8.92 -13.60 -4.29
N PRO A 75 8.48 -14.23 -3.17
CA PRO A 75 7.07 -14.54 -2.95
C PRO A 75 6.24 -13.26 -2.85
N GLU A 76 5.10 -13.24 -3.55
CA GLU A 76 4.13 -12.15 -3.48
C GLU A 76 3.48 -12.08 -2.09
N GLY A 77 3.23 -10.87 -1.60
CA GLY A 77 2.69 -10.65 -0.26
C GLY A 77 1.17 -10.55 -0.24
N LEU A 78 0.66 -9.33 -0.36
CA LEU A 78 -0.77 -9.04 -0.34
C LEU A 78 -1.33 -9.07 -1.76
N GLN A 79 -2.39 -9.85 -2.02
CA GLN A 79 -3.07 -9.84 -3.31
C GLN A 79 -4.18 -8.79 -3.37
N VAL A 80 -4.41 -8.24 -4.57
CA VAL A 80 -5.48 -7.26 -4.83
C VAL A 80 -6.86 -7.83 -4.47
N SER A 81 -7.10 -9.11 -4.79
CA SER A 81 -8.35 -9.80 -4.46
C SER A 81 -8.61 -9.85 -2.96
N THR A 82 -7.58 -10.10 -2.13
CA THR A 82 -7.70 -10.12 -0.67
C THR A 82 -8.03 -8.73 -0.11
N TYR A 83 -7.46 -7.68 -0.70
CA TYR A 83 -7.77 -6.28 -0.34
C TYR A 83 -9.23 -5.94 -0.64
N LEU A 84 -9.70 -6.21 -1.86
CA LEU A 84 -11.09 -5.95 -2.27
C LEU A 84 -12.10 -6.77 -1.46
N LEU A 85 -11.82 -8.06 -1.23
CA LEU A 85 -12.68 -8.93 -0.43
C LEU A 85 -12.80 -8.43 1.02
N THR A 86 -11.72 -7.88 1.56
CA THR A 86 -11.73 -7.26 2.90
C THR A 86 -12.55 -5.97 2.90
N LEU A 87 -12.46 -5.16 1.86
CA LEU A 87 -13.21 -3.91 1.78
C LEU A 87 -14.73 -4.13 1.67
N PHE A 88 -15.17 -5.07 0.83
CA PHE A 88 -16.59 -5.24 0.52
C PHE A 88 -17.32 -6.28 1.38
N LEU A 89 -16.62 -7.31 1.86
CA LEU A 89 -17.23 -8.43 2.57
C LEU A 89 -16.68 -8.60 3.97
N LEU A 90 -15.38 -8.90 4.09
CA LEU A 90 -14.84 -9.38 5.36
C LEU A 90 -14.66 -8.27 6.39
N GLY A 91 -14.56 -7.02 5.96
CA GLY A 91 -14.37 -5.86 6.84
C GLY A 91 -15.55 -5.68 7.78
N TRP A 92 -16.77 -5.58 7.26
CA TRP A 92 -17.97 -5.43 8.10
C TRP A 92 -18.36 -6.74 8.79
N LEU A 93 -18.17 -7.89 8.13
CA LEU A 93 -18.49 -9.21 8.69
C LEU A 93 -17.63 -9.55 9.92
N THR A 94 -16.38 -9.10 9.96
CA THR A 94 -15.44 -9.38 11.06
C THR A 94 -15.35 -8.23 12.08
N LEU A 95 -16.36 -7.34 12.12
CA LEU A 95 -16.38 -6.16 13.00
C LEU A 95 -15.11 -5.29 12.86
N GLY A 96 -14.53 -5.25 11.66
CA GLY A 96 -13.36 -4.44 11.34
C GLY A 96 -11.99 -5.07 11.63
N ILE A 97 -11.92 -6.28 12.18
CA ILE A 97 -10.65 -6.96 12.47
C ILE A 97 -9.84 -7.20 11.19
N MET A 98 -10.50 -7.56 10.09
CA MET A 98 -9.82 -7.80 8.82
C MET A 98 -9.17 -6.56 8.22
N TYR A 99 -9.68 -5.35 8.50
CA TYR A 99 -9.00 -4.12 8.08
C TYR A 99 -7.61 -3.99 8.71
N LEU A 100 -7.46 -4.39 9.98
CA LEU A 100 -6.15 -4.39 10.66
C LEU A 100 -5.21 -5.43 10.06
N VAL A 101 -5.72 -6.63 9.76
CA VAL A 101 -4.92 -7.70 9.15
C VAL A 101 -4.39 -7.25 7.78
N VAL A 102 -5.26 -6.67 6.94
CA VAL A 102 -4.85 -6.16 5.62
C VAL A 102 -3.84 -5.02 5.76
N PHE A 103 -4.03 -4.11 6.71
CA PHE A 103 -3.07 -3.04 6.97
C PHE A 103 -1.69 -3.58 7.37
N CYS A 104 -1.63 -4.59 8.25
CA CYS A 104 -0.39 -5.28 8.57
C CYS A 104 0.24 -5.91 7.32
N LYS A 105 -0.56 -6.60 6.49
CA LYS A 105 -0.06 -7.20 5.24
C LYS A 105 0.46 -6.16 4.24
N GLN A 106 -0.12 -4.96 4.17
CA GLN A 106 0.40 -3.86 3.36
C GLN A 106 1.81 -3.44 3.83
N LEU A 107 2.01 -3.31 5.14
CA LEU A 107 3.32 -3.00 5.71
C LEU A 107 4.36 -4.07 5.40
N TYR A 108 4.00 -5.35 5.56
CA TYR A 108 4.89 -6.47 5.21
C TYR A 108 5.24 -6.51 3.72
N LEU A 109 4.28 -6.23 2.84
CA LEU A 109 4.52 -6.15 1.40
C LEU A 109 5.53 -5.04 1.07
N GLN A 110 5.37 -3.84 1.63
CA GLN A 110 6.32 -2.75 1.40
C GLN A 110 7.70 -3.09 1.95
N ASN A 111 7.79 -3.70 3.13
CA ASN A 111 9.07 -4.12 3.71
C ASN A 111 9.77 -5.16 2.82
N ALA A 112 9.03 -6.11 2.26
CA ALA A 112 9.58 -7.11 1.34
C ALA A 112 10.12 -6.47 0.05
N VAL A 113 9.40 -5.48 -0.50
CA VAL A 113 9.84 -4.71 -1.68
C VAL A 113 11.13 -3.94 -1.36
N ASN A 114 11.17 -3.23 -0.23
CA ASN A 114 12.35 -2.47 0.19
C ASN A 114 13.54 -3.37 0.50
N GLN A 115 13.33 -4.52 1.15
CA GLN A 115 14.39 -5.50 1.38
C GLN A 115 14.98 -6.00 0.06
N THR A 116 14.11 -6.36 -0.89
CA THR A 116 14.54 -6.81 -2.23
C THR A 116 15.34 -5.71 -2.94
N TYR A 117 14.91 -4.44 -2.83
CA TYR A 117 15.65 -3.31 -3.36
C TYR A 117 17.03 -3.14 -2.69
N ASN A 118 17.13 -3.28 -1.38
CA ASN A 118 18.41 -3.20 -0.66
C ASN A 118 19.35 -4.34 -1.05
N GLU A 119 18.83 -5.57 -1.17
CA GLU A 119 19.60 -6.73 -1.64
C GLU A 119 20.20 -6.51 -3.04
N LEU A 120 19.44 -5.89 -3.96
CA LEU A 120 19.90 -5.61 -5.32
C LEU A 120 20.93 -4.47 -5.39
N ASN A 121 20.87 -3.51 -4.45
CA ASN A 121 21.77 -2.34 -4.42
C ASN A 121 22.92 -2.49 -3.41
N ASN A 122 23.04 -3.63 -2.72
CA ASN A 122 24.03 -3.88 -1.66
C ASN A 122 24.05 -2.80 -0.56
N LEU A 123 22.86 -2.37 -0.10
CA LEU A 123 22.68 -1.40 0.99
C LEU A 123 22.37 -2.07 2.33
#